data_AF-A0A8R7PU45-F1
#
_entry.id   AF-A0A8R7PU45-F1
#
_cell.length_a   1.000
_cell.length_b   1.000
_cell.length_c   1.000
_cell.angle_alpha   90.00
_cell.angle_beta   90.00
_cell.angle_gamma   90.00
#
_symmetry.space_group_name_H-M   'P 1'
#
loop_
_entity.id
_entity.type
_entity.pdbx_description
1 polymer ?
#
loop_
_entity_poly.entity_id
_entity_poly.type
_entity_poly.pdbx_seq_one_letter_code
_entity_poly.pdbx_strand_id
1 'polypeptide(L)'
;MDLHFDLISLHFIELIRSRKCTEALEFGQKKLTPFGKVSKYVEKLEDFMALLAYEEPEKSPMFHLLAPEYRQNVADSLNRAILAHANLPAYSSLERVIQQSTVVRQYLQQEVDKAFLDK
;
A
#
# COMPACT_ATOMS: atom_id res chain seq x y z
N MET A 1 10.94 1.53 4.54
CA MET A 1 9.93 1.16 3.54
C MET A 1 10.57 0.10 2.67
N ASP A 2 10.08 -1.14 2.70
CA ASP A 2 10.68 -2.24 1.96
C ASP A 2 10.01 -2.39 0.60
N LEU A 3 10.32 -1.42 -0.28
CA LEU A 3 9.76 -1.32 -1.63
C LEU A 3 9.89 -2.63 -2.41
N HIS A 4 10.98 -3.37 -2.21
CA HIS A 4 11.18 -4.66 -2.85
C HIS A 4 10.10 -5.68 -2.46
N PHE A 5 9.76 -5.78 -1.18
CA PHE A 5 8.68 -6.65 -0.70
C PHE A 5 7.33 -6.19 -1.25
N ASP A 6 7.05 -4.89 -1.20
CA ASP A 6 5.78 -4.33 -1.67
C ASP A 6 5.56 -4.57 -3.18
N LEU A 7 6.61 -4.43 -4.00
CA LEU A 7 6.55 -4.72 -5.44
C LEU A 7 6.32 -6.20 -5.75
N ILE A 8 7.03 -7.10 -5.05
CA ILE A 8 6.84 -8.55 -5.21
C ILE A 8 5.43 -8.94 -4.79
N SER A 9 4.95 -8.41 -3.67
CA SER A 9 3.61 -8.67 -3.15
C SER A 9 2.53 -8.17 -4.10
N LEU A 10 2.71 -6.99 -4.69
CA LEU A 10 1.78 -6.46 -5.69
C LEU A 10 1.70 -7.37 -6.92
N HIS A 11 2.84 -7.88 -7.41
CA HIS A 11 2.82 -8.82 -8.53
C HIS A 11 2.09 -10.12 -8.18
N PHE A 12 2.32 -10.67 -6.99
CA PHE A 12 1.62 -11.85 -6.51
C PHE A 12 0.09 -11.62 -6.44
N ILE A 13 -0.34 -10.48 -5.91
CA ILE A 13 -1.75 -10.06 -5.90
C ILE A 13 -2.34 -9.99 -7.32
N GLU A 14 -1.59 -9.42 -8.27
CA GLU A 14 -2.03 -9.30 -9.67
C GLU A 14 -2.21 -10.66 -10.35
N LEU A 15 -1.38 -11.65 -10.01
CA LEU A 15 -1.54 -13.04 -10.47
C LEU A 15 -2.82 -13.68 -9.90
N ILE A 16 -3.10 -13.46 -8.60
CA ILE A 16 -4.33 -13.92 -7.95
C ILE A 16 -5.56 -13.28 -8.59
N ARG A 17 -5.53 -11.97 -8.78
CA ARG A 17 -6.61 -11.21 -9.43
C ARG A 17 -6.90 -11.69 -10.85
N SER A 18 -5.84 -12.09 -11.57
CA SER A 18 -5.94 -12.66 -12.92
C SER A 18 -6.36 -14.13 -12.94
N ARG A 19 -6.70 -14.74 -11.79
CA ARG A 19 -7.09 -16.15 -11.62
C ARG A 19 -6.02 -17.15 -12.06
N LYS A 20 -4.76 -16.73 -12.04
CA LYS A 20 -3.60 -17.54 -12.40
C LYS A 20 -3.02 -18.21 -11.16
N CYS A 21 -3.80 -19.05 -10.49
CA CYS A 21 -3.42 -19.62 -9.18
C CYS A 21 -2.12 -20.42 -9.21
N THR A 22 -1.87 -21.17 -10.29
CA THR A 22 -0.61 -21.92 -10.47
C THR A 22 0.59 -21.00 -10.58
N GLU A 23 0.52 -19.98 -11.43
CA GLU A 23 1.58 -18.97 -11.58
C GLU A 23 1.80 -18.21 -10.25
N ALA A 24 0.72 -17.85 -9.56
CA ALA A 24 0.80 -17.18 -8.26
C ALA A 24 1.52 -18.05 -7.23
N LEU A 25 1.19 -19.34 -7.15
CA LEU A 25 1.79 -20.27 -6.20
C LEU A 25 3.29 -20.49 -6.48
N GLU A 26 3.66 -20.72 -7.73
CA GLU A 26 5.07 -20.83 -8.15
C GLU A 26 5.85 -19.54 -7.84
N PHE A 27 5.25 -18.39 -8.15
CA PHE A 27 5.85 -17.09 -7.87
C PHE A 27 6.04 -16.86 -6.37
N GLY A 28 5.02 -17.14 -5.56
CA GLY A 28 5.06 -17.01 -4.11
C GLY A 28 6.14 -17.88 -3.49
N GLN A 29 6.21 -19.16 -3.87
CA GLN A 29 7.25 -20.07 -3.38
C GLN A 29 8.66 -19.60 -3.76
N LYS A 30 8.85 -19.08 -4.97
CA LYS A 30 10.17 -18.64 -5.44
C LYS A 30 10.60 -17.29 -4.87
N LYS A 31 9.69 -16.34 -4.73
CA LYS A 31 10.00 -14.93 -4.44
C LYS A 31 9.62 -14.48 -3.05
N LEU A 32 8.56 -15.04 -2.44
CA LEU A 32 8.07 -14.62 -1.12
C LEU A 32 8.66 -15.43 0.04
N THR A 33 9.10 -16.67 -0.19
CA THR A 33 9.72 -17.54 0.83
C THR A 33 10.85 -16.88 1.64
N PRO A 34 11.79 -16.10 1.06
CA PRO A 34 12.83 -15.43 1.83
C PRO A 34 12.27 -14.44 2.87
N PHE A 35 11.13 -13.82 2.58
CA PHE A 35 10.49 -12.84 3.47
C PHE A 35 9.77 -13.51 4.64
N GLY A 36 9.31 -14.74 4.49
CA GLY A 36 8.70 -15.52 5.57
C GLY A 36 9.65 -15.85 6.73
N LYS A 37 10.97 -15.68 6.55
CA LYS A 37 11.97 -15.81 7.64
C LYS A 37 12.10 -14.54 8.48
N VAL A 38 11.50 -13.43 8.05
CA VAL A 38 11.65 -12.13 8.69
C VAL A 38 10.32 -11.73 9.31
N SER A 39 10.25 -11.75 10.65
CA SER A 39 9.02 -11.56 11.42
C SER A 39 8.18 -10.35 10.99
N LYS A 40 8.80 -9.23 10.61
CA LYS A 40 8.09 -8.02 10.14
C LYS A 40 7.21 -8.20 8.90
N TYR A 41 7.42 -9.26 8.10
CA TYR A 41 6.63 -9.50 6.88
C TYR A 41 5.67 -10.68 7.01
N VAL A 42 5.77 -11.47 8.07
CA VAL A 42 5.04 -12.74 8.18
C VAL A 42 3.54 -12.50 8.14
N GLU A 43 3.04 -11.59 8.98
CA GLU A 43 1.61 -11.24 9.04
C GLU A 43 1.08 -10.79 7.67
N LYS A 44 1.76 -9.82 7.05
CA LYS A 44 1.37 -9.31 5.72
C LYS A 44 1.46 -10.39 4.63
N LEU A 45 2.41 -11.33 4.74
CA LEU A 45 2.53 -12.47 3.84
C LEU A 45 1.38 -13.46 4.02
N GLU A 46 0.99 -13.74 5.26
CA GLU A 46 -0.16 -14.60 5.59
C GLU A 46 -1.45 -14.03 5.00
N ASP A 47 -1.67 -12.71 5.11
CA ASP A 47 -2.83 -12.05 4.51
C ASP A 47 -2.88 -12.22 2.99
N PHE A 48 -1.73 -12.10 2.31
CA PHE A 48 -1.66 -12.36 0.86
C PHE A 48 -1.94 -13.82 0.53
N MET A 49 -1.40 -14.76 1.31
CA MET A 49 -1.62 -16.19 1.08
C MET A 49 -3.06 -16.60 1.34
N ALA A 50 -3.75 -15.94 2.28
CA ALA A 50 -5.16 -16.17 2.56
C ALA A 50 -6.05 -15.94 1.34
N LEU A 51 -5.67 -15.04 0.42
CA LEU A 51 -6.40 -14.80 -0.83
C LEU A 51 -6.45 -16.04 -1.75
N LEU A 52 -5.46 -16.94 -1.68
CA LEU A 52 -5.45 -18.19 -2.45
C LEU A 52 -6.47 -19.21 -1.97
N ALA A 53 -6.94 -19.10 -0.73
CA ALA A 53 -7.90 -20.03 -0.15
C ALA A 53 -9.34 -19.81 -0.65
N TYR A 54 -9.59 -18.74 -1.41
CA TYR A 54 -10.91 -18.36 -1.89
C TYR A 54 -10.98 -18.54 -3.41
N GLU A 55 -12.03 -19.22 -3.87
CA GLU A 55 -12.36 -19.28 -5.30
C GLU A 55 -12.60 -17.90 -5.88
N GLU A 56 -13.16 -16.97 -5.08
CA GLU A 56 -13.33 -15.55 -5.39
C GLU A 56 -12.54 -14.71 -4.37
N PRO A 57 -11.32 -14.26 -4.70
CA PRO A 57 -10.47 -13.47 -3.81
C PRO A 57 -11.15 -12.19 -3.27
N GLU A 58 -12.11 -11.65 -4.00
CA GLU A 58 -12.89 -10.46 -3.62
C GLU A 58 -13.86 -10.74 -2.47
N LYS A 59 -14.20 -12.01 -2.21
CA LYS A 59 -15.01 -12.44 -1.05
C LYS A 59 -14.16 -12.75 0.18
N SER A 60 -12.83 -12.69 0.05
CA SER A 60 -11.92 -12.89 1.17
C SER A 60 -12.02 -11.73 2.17
N PRO A 61 -11.82 -11.98 3.49
CA PRO A 61 -11.56 -10.90 4.45
C PRO A 61 -10.42 -9.96 4.02
N MET A 62 -9.49 -10.46 3.19
CA MET A 62 -8.35 -9.72 2.67
C MET A 62 -8.61 -9.02 1.33
N PHE A 63 -9.88 -8.88 0.91
CA PHE A 63 -10.26 -8.24 -0.36
C PHE A 63 -9.68 -6.82 -0.54
N HIS A 64 -9.46 -6.09 0.56
CA HIS A 64 -8.89 -4.75 0.55
C HIS A 64 -7.47 -4.70 -0.06
N LEU A 65 -6.73 -5.81 -0.06
CA LEU A 65 -5.42 -5.92 -0.71
C LEU A 65 -5.50 -5.97 -2.24
N LEU A 66 -6.67 -6.32 -2.78
CA LEU A 66 -6.97 -6.29 -4.22
C LEU A 66 -7.42 -4.91 -4.70
N ALA A 67 -7.70 -4.00 -3.76
CA ALA A 67 -8.30 -2.72 -4.05
C ALA A 67 -7.30 -1.81 -4.82
N PRO A 68 -7.78 -0.95 -5.73
CA PRO A 68 -6.93 -0.03 -6.50
C PRO A 68 -6.02 0.83 -5.62
N GLU A 69 -6.48 1.17 -4.42
CA GLU A 69 -5.77 1.98 -3.43
C GLU A 69 -4.45 1.32 -2.99
N TYR A 70 -4.44 0.00 -2.83
CA TYR A 70 -3.20 -0.73 -2.48
C TYR A 70 -2.15 -0.57 -3.59
N ARG A 71 -2.55 -0.77 -4.86
CA ARG A 71 -1.68 -0.58 -6.02
C ARG A 71 -1.18 0.86 -6.11
N GLN A 72 -2.04 1.85 -5.88
CA GLN A 72 -1.66 3.26 -5.89
C GLN A 72 -0.62 3.58 -4.82
N ASN A 73 -0.80 3.07 -3.60
CA ASN A 73 0.15 3.27 -2.50
C ASN A 73 1.55 2.70 -2.81
N VAL A 74 1.62 1.53 -3.45
CA VAL A 74 2.90 0.95 -3.91
C VAL A 74 3.50 1.79 -5.04
N ALA A 75 2.68 2.26 -5.98
CA ALA A 75 3.12 3.13 -7.08
C ALA A 75 3.68 4.46 -6.56
N ASP A 76 3.02 5.11 -5.59
CA ASP A 76 3.50 6.34 -4.97
C ASP A 76 4.83 6.12 -4.24
N SER A 77 4.96 4.99 -3.56
CA SER A 77 6.19 4.60 -2.88
C SER A 77 7.34 4.35 -3.86
N LEU A 78 7.06 3.70 -4.98
CA LEU A 78 8.01 3.52 -6.08
C LEU A 78 8.42 4.86 -6.70
N ASN A 79 7.45 5.72 -7.02
CA ASN A 79 7.70 7.05 -7.59
C ASN A 79 8.59 7.89 -6.67
N ARG A 80 8.31 7.89 -5.36
CA ARG A 80 9.15 8.57 -4.37
C ARG A 80 10.58 8.02 -4.33
N ALA A 81 10.74 6.70 -4.41
CA ALA A 81 12.07 6.08 -4.44
C ALA A 81 12.86 6.44 -5.71
N ILE A 82 12.19 6.49 -6.87
CA ILE A 82 12.79 6.92 -8.14
C ILE A 82 13.23 8.38 -8.05
N LEU A 83 12.35 9.27 -7.56
CA LEU A 83 12.67 10.69 -7.39
C LEU A 83 13.84 10.89 -6.42
N ALA A 84 13.85 10.18 -5.29
CA ALA A 84 14.94 10.23 -4.33
C ALA A 84 16.27 9.78 -4.95
N HIS A 85 16.26 8.71 -5.75
CA HIS A 85 17.44 8.26 -6.49
C HIS A 85 17.93 9.29 -7.51
N ALA A 86 17.01 10.04 -8.13
CA ALA A 86 17.30 11.14 -9.04
C ALA A 86 17.66 12.46 -8.33
N ASN A 87 17.74 12.49 -7.00
CA ASN A 87 17.90 13.71 -6.18
C ASN A 87 16.82 14.78 -6.44
N LEU A 88 15.61 14.34 -6.79
CA LEU A 88 14.45 15.20 -7.00
C LEU A 88 13.52 15.17 -5.77
N PRO A 89 12.76 16.25 -5.52
CA PRO A 89 11.84 16.29 -4.40
C PRO A 89 10.71 15.28 -4.57
N ALA A 90 10.30 14.64 -3.47
CA ALA A 90 9.23 13.64 -3.44
C ALA A 90 7.83 14.19 -3.78
N TYR A 91 7.67 15.51 -3.70
CA TYR A 91 6.44 16.23 -4.03
C TYR A 91 6.80 17.45 -4.86
N SER A 92 5.97 17.77 -5.84
CA SER A 92 6.03 19.04 -6.55
C SER A 92 5.78 20.21 -5.59
N SER A 93 6.24 21.40 -5.96
CA SER A 93 5.97 22.62 -5.18
C SER A 93 4.47 22.86 -5.00
N LEU A 94 3.66 22.53 -6.02
CA LEU A 94 2.20 22.68 -5.96
C LEU A 94 1.58 21.71 -4.95
N GLU A 95 1.92 20.42 -5.01
CA GLU A 95 1.42 19.42 -4.05
C GLU A 95 1.78 19.79 -2.62
N ARG A 96 3.01 20.28 -2.40
CA ARG A 96 3.46 20.72 -1.07
C ARG A 96 2.59 21.88 -0.55
N VAL A 97 2.32 22.89 -1.38
CA VAL A 97 1.46 24.02 -1.00
C VAL A 97 0.03 23.55 -0.72
N ILE A 98 -0.51 22.63 -1.52
CA ILE A 98 -1.86 22.06 -1.30
C ILE A 98 -1.93 21.31 0.02
N GLN A 99 -0.95 20.45 0.32
CA GLN A 99 -0.88 19.71 1.59
C GLN A 99 -0.81 20.66 2.79
N GLN A 100 0.08 21.66 2.74
CA GLN A 100 0.22 22.66 3.79
C GLN A 100 -1.07 23.45 4.00
N SER A 101 -1.69 23.94 2.91
CA SER A 101 -2.95 24.68 2.98
C SER A 101 -4.09 23.82 3.53
N THR A 102 -4.13 22.54 3.20
CA THR A 102 -5.16 21.60 3.68
C THR A 102 -5.05 21.39 5.19
N VAL A 103 -3.84 21.12 5.69
CA VAL A 103 -3.60 20.92 7.13
C VAL A 103 -3.91 22.19 7.92
N VAL A 104 -3.45 23.36 7.44
CA VAL A 104 -3.73 24.64 8.11
C VAL A 104 -5.23 24.90 8.17
N ARG A 105 -5.97 24.65 7.09
CA ARG A 105 -7.43 24.81 7.05
C ARG A 105 -8.14 23.88 8.04
N GLN A 106 -7.74 22.60 8.08
CA GLN A 106 -8.33 21.62 9.00
C GLN A 106 -8.08 21.99 10.46
N TYR A 107 -6.85 22.41 10.79
CA TYR A 107 -6.50 22.83 12.13
C TYR A 107 -7.31 24.06 12.58
N LEU A 108 -7.40 25.09 11.73
CA LEU A 108 -8.19 26.28 12.04
C LEU A 108 -9.67 25.95 12.24
N GLN A 109 -10.24 25.04 11.44
CA GLN A 109 -11.63 24.60 11.62
C GLN A 109 -11.83 23.93 12.99
N GLN A 110 -10.92 23.03 13.39
CA GLN A 110 -11.00 22.36 14.69
C GLN A 110 -10.91 23.34 15.87
N GLU A 111 -10.04 24.35 15.79
CA GLU A 111 -9.92 25.36 16.85
C GLU A 111 -11.16 26.25 16.96
N VAL A 112 -11.76 26.60 15.82
CA VAL A 112 -13.04 27.32 15.77
C VAL A 112 -14.14 26.48 16.41
N ASP A 113 -14.27 25.20 16.05
CA ASP A 113 -15.29 24.29 16.59
C ASP A 113 -15.15 24.11 18.10
N LYS A 114 -13.92 23.99 18.63
CA LYS A 114 -13.66 23.94 20.08
C LYS A 114 -14.08 25.24 20.79
N ALA A 115 -13.72 26.40 20.23
CA ALA A 115 -14.09 27.69 20.80
C ALA A 115 -15.61 27.94 20.84
N PHE A 116 -16.39 27.24 20.03
CA PHE A 116 -17.85 27.25 20.07
C PHE A 116 -18.46 26.25 21.07
N LEU A 117 -17.74 25.17 21.43
CA LEU A 117 -18.18 24.17 22.40
C LEU A 117 -17.87 24.56 23.86
N ASP A 118 -16.87 25.43 24.08
CA ASP A 118 -16.49 25.95 25.39
C ASP A 118 -17.30 27.20 25.84
N LYS A 119 -18.41 27.51 25.16
CA LYS A 119 -19.36 28.60 25.50
C LYS A 119 -20.74 28.04 25.84
#